data_AF-A0A254N196-F1
#
_entry.id   AF-A0A254N196-F1
#
_cell.length_a   1.000
_cell.length_b   1.000
_cell.length_c   1.000
_cell.angle_alpha   90.00
_cell.angle_beta   90.00
_cell.angle_gamma   90.00
#
_symmetry.space_group_name_H-M   'P 1'
#
loop_
_entity.id
_entity.type
_entity.pdbx_description
1 polymer ?
#
loop_
_entity_poly.entity_id
_entity_poly.type
_entity_poly.pdbx_seq_one_letter_code
_entity_poly.pdbx_strand_id
1 'polypeptide(L)'
;MSADAVLVRHWRQATDDAVAVAVQAARASVAAFSAATQTSGSLIQSWVQGREVVEYDHYPPDDVVDRRFGSQFYYHAHRDGDLEHGHLHLFWHATGGGRRRYLREGRASWTRTAPSHLLAISLDARGLPVGLFTVNRWVTDGHWFDAKTTMSFVERFALSPEGEHASSIRWINGFVRFYQARIELLLEARDKRLERRRALATALDDRRLEVLSLRRIDWAADLDAIEAEAARRGL
;
A
#
# COMPACT_ATOMS: atom_id res chain seq x y z
N MET A 1 5.44 -2.93 -19.94
CA MET A 1 6.73 -2.79 -19.22
C MET A 1 7.23 -4.22 -19.02
N SER A 2 8.15 -4.49 -18.10
CA SER A 2 8.62 -5.87 -17.80
C SER A 2 8.55 -6.11 -16.30
N ALA A 3 8.59 -7.39 -15.90
CA ALA A 3 8.67 -7.78 -14.50
C ALA A 3 9.82 -7.08 -13.79
N ASP A 4 9.64 -6.75 -12.51
CA ASP A 4 10.66 -6.09 -11.72
C ASP A 4 11.83 -7.05 -11.46
N ALA A 5 12.98 -6.74 -12.06
CA ALA A 5 14.18 -7.58 -12.00
C ALA A 5 14.62 -7.92 -10.57
N VAL A 6 14.37 -7.03 -9.60
CA VAL A 6 14.74 -7.28 -8.21
C VAL A 6 13.75 -8.23 -7.53
N LEU A 7 12.46 -8.23 -7.90
CA LEU A 7 11.51 -9.25 -7.43
C LEU A 7 11.86 -10.61 -8.02
N VAL A 8 12.14 -10.67 -9.33
CA VAL A 8 12.57 -11.91 -10.00
C VAL A 8 13.82 -12.48 -9.35
N ARG A 9 14.82 -11.64 -9.06
CA ARG A 9 16.03 -12.06 -8.36
C ARG A 9 15.72 -12.55 -6.94
N HIS A 10 14.87 -11.84 -6.21
CA HIS A 10 14.46 -12.21 -4.86
C HIS A 10 13.81 -13.61 -4.85
N TRP A 11 12.82 -13.86 -5.73
CA TRP A 11 12.16 -15.17 -5.78
C TRP A 11 13.09 -16.31 -6.18
N ARG A 12 14.01 -16.08 -7.13
CA ARG A 12 15.03 -17.09 -7.50
C ARG A 12 15.95 -17.50 -6.35
N GLN A 13 16.16 -16.60 -5.38
CA GLN A 13 17.00 -16.83 -4.22
C GLN A 13 16.21 -17.27 -2.98
N ALA A 14 14.88 -17.18 -3.03
CA ALA A 14 13.99 -17.54 -1.94
C ALA A 14 13.82 -19.06 -1.81
N THR A 15 13.40 -19.50 -0.62
CA THR A 15 12.99 -20.89 -0.36
C THR A 15 11.68 -21.22 -1.08
N ASP A 16 11.40 -22.51 -1.25
CA ASP A 16 10.14 -22.96 -1.87
C ASP A 16 8.92 -22.50 -1.08
N ASP A 17 8.98 -22.54 0.26
CA ASP A 17 7.92 -22.00 1.12
C ASP A 17 7.66 -20.50 0.87
N ALA A 18 8.73 -19.71 0.73
CA ALA A 18 8.60 -18.27 0.47
C ALA A 18 8.01 -18.00 -0.92
N VAL A 19 8.40 -18.78 -1.94
CA VAL A 19 7.80 -18.70 -3.27
C VAL A 19 6.32 -19.12 -3.23
N ALA A 20 5.99 -20.22 -2.54
CA ALA A 20 4.61 -20.68 -2.40
C ALA A 20 3.71 -19.62 -1.72
N VAL A 21 4.22 -18.94 -0.68
CA VAL A 21 3.52 -17.82 -0.04
C VAL A 21 3.33 -16.65 -1.02
N ALA A 22 4.36 -16.30 -1.79
CA ALA A 22 4.27 -15.21 -2.78
C ALA A 22 3.25 -15.52 -3.89
N VAL A 23 3.24 -16.75 -4.40
CA VAL A 23 2.25 -17.24 -5.39
C VAL A 23 0.84 -17.21 -4.81
N GLN A 24 0.65 -17.68 -3.58
CA GLN A 24 -0.66 -17.64 -2.92
C GLN A 24 -1.16 -16.20 -2.76
N ALA A 25 -0.28 -15.27 -2.36
CA ALA A 25 -0.61 -13.85 -2.25
C ALA A 25 -0.97 -13.23 -3.61
N ALA A 26 -0.20 -13.55 -4.65
CA ALA A 26 -0.46 -13.14 -6.03
C ALA A 26 -1.83 -13.62 -6.52
N ARG A 27 -2.10 -14.94 -6.44
CA ARG A 27 -3.38 -15.55 -6.84
C ARG A 27 -4.56 -14.98 -6.06
N ALA A 28 -4.42 -14.81 -4.75
CA ALA A 28 -5.45 -14.20 -3.91
C ALA A 28 -5.74 -12.75 -4.32
N SER A 29 -4.69 -11.98 -4.64
CA SER A 29 -4.83 -10.60 -5.12
C SER A 29 -5.56 -10.55 -6.46
N VAL A 30 -5.17 -11.38 -7.44
CA VAL A 30 -5.85 -11.46 -8.75
C VAL A 30 -7.32 -11.86 -8.62
N ALA A 31 -7.61 -12.89 -7.83
CA ALA A 31 -8.99 -13.34 -7.60
C ALA A 31 -9.84 -12.24 -6.95
N ALA A 32 -9.29 -11.53 -5.97
CA ALA A 32 -9.96 -10.45 -5.29
C ALA A 32 -10.18 -9.21 -6.17
N PHE A 33 -9.21 -8.88 -7.02
CA PHE A 33 -9.35 -7.84 -8.05
C PHE A 33 -10.50 -8.18 -9.01
N SER A 34 -10.51 -9.40 -9.54
CA SER A 34 -11.56 -9.89 -10.44
C SER A 34 -12.94 -9.85 -9.78
N ALA A 35 -13.04 -10.24 -8.51
CA ALA A 35 -14.30 -10.14 -7.77
C ALA A 35 -14.75 -8.68 -7.57
N ALA A 36 -13.83 -7.77 -7.24
CA ALA A 36 -14.15 -6.35 -7.07
C ALA A 36 -14.64 -5.71 -8.38
N THR A 37 -13.97 -5.99 -9.50
CA THR A 37 -14.34 -5.48 -10.82
C THR A 37 -15.64 -6.06 -11.34
N GLN A 38 -15.92 -7.35 -11.10
CA GLN A 38 -17.21 -7.95 -11.46
C GLN A 38 -18.38 -7.33 -10.68
N THR A 39 -18.21 -7.07 -9.38
CA THR A 39 -19.28 -6.51 -8.54
C THR A 39 -19.48 -5.02 -8.78
N SER A 40 -18.39 -4.25 -8.95
CA SER A 40 -18.42 -2.77 -8.92
C SER A 40 -18.09 -2.12 -10.26
N GLY A 41 -17.78 -2.90 -11.30
CA GLY A 41 -17.30 -2.42 -12.61
C GLY A 41 -15.81 -2.10 -12.67
N SER A 42 -15.22 -1.60 -11.59
CA SER A 42 -13.76 -1.41 -11.44
C SER A 42 -13.33 -1.51 -9.98
N LEU A 43 -12.02 -1.64 -9.74
CA LEU A 43 -11.48 -1.58 -8.38
C LEU A 43 -11.76 -0.21 -7.73
N ILE A 44 -11.60 0.89 -8.48
CA ILE A 44 -11.86 2.26 -7.99
C ILE A 44 -13.34 2.41 -7.57
N GLN A 45 -14.27 1.90 -8.37
CA GLN A 45 -15.70 1.97 -8.06
C GLN A 45 -16.09 1.13 -6.84
N SER A 46 -15.26 0.17 -6.41
CA SER A 46 -15.48 -0.55 -5.15
C SER A 46 -15.29 0.33 -3.90
N TRP A 47 -14.71 1.53 -4.05
CA TRP A 47 -14.59 2.56 -3.00
C TRP A 47 -15.45 3.79 -3.30
N VAL A 48 -15.48 4.24 -4.56
CA VAL A 48 -16.21 5.44 -4.98
C VAL A 48 -17.73 5.21 -5.00
N GLN A 49 -18.18 4.01 -5.35
CA GLN A 49 -19.58 3.59 -5.32
C GLN A 49 -20.54 4.58 -6.04
N GLY A 50 -20.16 5.03 -7.24
CA GLY A 50 -20.98 5.92 -8.06
C GLY A 50 -21.01 7.39 -7.60
N ARG A 51 -20.25 7.77 -6.57
CA ARG A 51 -20.08 9.18 -6.17
C ARG A 51 -19.29 9.95 -7.22
N GLU A 52 -19.52 11.27 -7.28
CA GLU A 52 -18.63 12.17 -8.00
C GLU A 52 -17.23 12.11 -7.37
N VAL A 53 -16.20 11.96 -8.22
CA VAL A 53 -14.80 11.97 -7.79
C VAL A 53 -14.33 13.41 -7.74
N VAL A 54 -14.14 13.93 -6.53
CA VAL A 54 -13.65 15.27 -6.25
C VAL A 54 -12.18 15.18 -5.86
N GLU A 55 -11.40 16.16 -6.31
CA GLU A 55 -9.97 16.20 -6.04
C GLU A 55 -9.70 16.26 -4.54
N TYR A 56 -8.76 15.44 -4.06
CA TYR A 56 -8.39 15.29 -2.65
C TYR A 56 -9.47 14.70 -1.73
N ASP A 57 -10.69 14.44 -2.21
CA ASP A 57 -11.70 13.76 -1.40
C ASP A 57 -11.32 12.29 -1.19
N HIS A 58 -11.62 11.80 0.01
CA HIS A 58 -11.35 10.42 0.39
C HIS A 58 -12.50 9.50 -0.02
N TYR A 59 -12.15 8.30 -0.46
CA TYR A 59 -13.09 7.24 -0.78
C TYR A 59 -12.65 5.92 -0.11
N PRO A 60 -13.51 5.32 0.73
CA PRO A 60 -14.78 5.87 1.22
C PRO A 60 -14.58 7.14 2.08
N PRO A 61 -15.61 8.01 2.25
CA PRO A 61 -15.46 9.31 2.94
C PRO A 61 -14.97 9.26 4.40
N ASP A 62 -15.24 8.15 5.10
CA ASP A 62 -14.82 7.96 6.50
C ASP A 62 -13.51 7.17 6.62
N ASP A 63 -12.82 6.94 5.51
CA ASP A 63 -11.74 5.96 5.33
C ASP A 63 -12.19 4.53 5.71
N VAL A 64 -11.34 3.54 5.43
CA VAL A 64 -11.49 2.21 6.03
C VAL A 64 -10.49 2.10 7.18
N VAL A 65 -10.99 1.91 8.40
CA VAL A 65 -10.18 1.76 9.61
C VAL A 65 -10.44 0.41 10.27
N ASP A 66 -9.46 -0.49 10.20
CA ASP A 66 -9.49 -1.78 10.89
C ASP A 66 -8.93 -1.66 12.31
N ARG A 67 -9.82 -1.75 13.30
CA ARG A 67 -9.47 -1.66 14.73
C ARG A 67 -8.73 -2.89 15.24
N ARG A 68 -8.90 -4.06 14.60
CA ARG A 68 -8.33 -5.36 15.01
C ARG A 68 -6.85 -5.47 14.67
N PHE A 69 -6.40 -4.85 13.59
CA PHE A 69 -4.99 -4.83 13.16
C PHE A 69 -4.36 -3.44 13.30
N GLY A 70 -5.18 -2.40 13.44
CA GLY A 70 -4.72 -1.01 13.48
C GLY A 70 -4.31 -0.50 12.10
N SER A 71 -4.86 -1.07 11.03
CA SER A 71 -4.57 -0.69 9.64
C SER A 71 -5.64 0.27 9.14
N GLN A 72 -5.28 1.20 8.29
CA GLN A 72 -6.21 2.13 7.66
C GLN A 72 -5.84 2.34 6.19
N PHE A 73 -6.85 2.59 5.36
CA PHE A 73 -6.62 3.09 4.00
C PHE A 73 -7.73 4.03 3.55
N TYR A 74 -7.40 4.85 2.57
CA TYR A 74 -8.38 5.54 1.71
C TYR A 74 -7.82 5.65 0.30
N TYR A 75 -8.71 5.80 -0.67
CA TYR A 75 -8.40 6.19 -2.04
C TYR A 75 -8.68 7.68 -2.22
N HIS A 76 -7.84 8.39 -2.97
CA HIS A 76 -8.16 9.72 -3.49
C HIS A 76 -7.56 9.92 -4.88
N ALA A 77 -8.02 10.96 -5.58
CA ALA A 77 -7.60 11.29 -6.94
C ALA A 77 -7.07 12.73 -7.04
N HIS A 78 -6.13 12.95 -7.96
CA HIS A 78 -5.64 14.26 -8.35
C HIS A 78 -6.12 14.57 -9.78
N ARG A 79 -6.43 15.82 -10.11
CA ARG A 79 -6.96 16.17 -11.44
C ARG A 79 -5.90 16.15 -12.56
N ASP A 80 -4.62 16.19 -12.21
CA ASP A 80 -3.52 16.52 -13.15
C ASP A 80 -2.60 15.34 -13.54
N GLY A 81 -3.04 14.08 -13.42
CA GLY A 81 -2.21 12.90 -13.71
C GLY A 81 -2.52 12.18 -15.02
N ASP A 82 -1.79 12.47 -16.11
CA ASP A 82 -1.96 11.75 -17.41
C ASP A 82 -1.68 10.22 -17.32
N LEU A 83 -0.98 9.78 -16.26
CA LEU A 83 -0.59 8.37 -16.04
C LEU A 83 -1.14 7.75 -14.76
N GLU A 84 -1.61 8.57 -13.81
CA GLU A 84 -2.14 8.17 -12.52
C GLU A 84 -3.51 8.83 -12.36
N HIS A 85 -4.55 8.02 -12.20
CA HIS A 85 -5.90 8.56 -11.93
C HIS A 85 -6.04 8.91 -10.45
N GLY A 86 -5.43 8.10 -9.58
CA GLY A 86 -5.43 8.31 -8.14
C GLY A 86 -4.67 7.21 -7.44
N HIS A 87 -4.64 7.25 -6.12
CA HIS A 87 -3.90 6.28 -5.32
C HIS A 87 -4.56 5.98 -4.00
N LEU A 88 -4.20 4.82 -3.48
CA LEU A 88 -4.46 4.44 -2.11
C LEU A 88 -3.34 4.94 -1.23
N HIS A 89 -3.66 5.49 -0.06
CA HIS A 89 -2.72 5.60 1.04
C HIS A 89 -2.97 4.48 2.06
N LEU A 90 -1.91 3.80 2.49
CA LEU A 90 -1.96 2.77 3.51
C LEU A 90 -1.29 3.26 4.80
N PHE A 91 -1.92 2.96 5.92
CA PHE A 91 -1.54 3.50 7.22
C PHE A 91 -1.55 2.43 8.31
N TRP A 92 -0.80 2.71 9.38
CA TRP A 92 -0.83 1.93 10.61
C TRP A 92 -0.85 2.81 11.87
N HIS A 93 -1.70 2.45 12.83
CA HIS A 93 -1.84 3.17 14.09
C HIS A 93 -0.76 2.74 15.08
N ALA A 94 0.35 3.48 15.11
CA ALA A 94 1.44 3.33 16.08
C ALA A 94 1.32 4.33 17.25
N THR A 95 1.89 3.99 18.40
CA THR A 95 2.31 4.96 19.42
C THR A 95 3.61 5.63 18.99
N GLY A 96 3.98 6.76 19.59
CA GLY A 96 5.27 7.42 19.29
C GLY A 96 6.51 6.54 19.53
N GLY A 97 6.40 5.47 20.32
CA GLY A 97 7.45 4.46 20.51
C GLY A 97 7.38 3.28 19.52
N GLY A 98 6.61 3.37 18.44
CA GLY A 98 6.53 2.36 17.39
C GLY A 98 5.74 1.09 17.74
N ARG A 99 4.99 1.09 18.85
CA ARG A 99 4.14 -0.05 19.22
C ARG A 99 2.75 0.13 18.65
N ARG A 100 2.04 -0.99 18.45
CA ARG A 100 0.64 -0.92 18.02
C ARG A 100 -0.20 -0.14 19.01
N ARG A 101 -0.96 0.84 18.50
CA ARG A 101 -1.91 1.61 19.27
C ARG A 101 -3.27 0.94 19.21
N TYR A 102 -3.86 0.69 20.37
CA TYR A 102 -5.21 0.12 20.49
C TYR A 102 -6.18 1.22 20.95
N LEU A 103 -7.39 1.22 20.37
CA LEU A 103 -8.46 2.07 20.87
C LEU A 103 -8.89 1.56 22.24
N ARG A 104 -9.00 2.47 23.20
CA ARG A 104 -9.65 2.14 24.48
C ARG A 104 -11.15 2.02 24.24
N GLU A 105 -11.76 1.11 24.97
CA GLU A 105 -13.22 0.94 24.99
C GLU A 105 -13.90 2.29 25.28
N GLY A 106 -14.98 2.59 24.55
CA GLY A 106 -15.70 3.87 24.65
C GLY A 106 -15.05 5.08 23.94
N ARG A 107 -13.88 4.94 23.29
CA ARG A 107 -13.32 5.99 22.42
C ARG A 107 -13.82 5.82 20.99
N ALA A 108 -14.37 6.91 20.44
CA ALA A 108 -15.15 6.85 19.21
C ALA A 108 -14.36 6.48 17.95
N SER A 109 -13.11 6.93 17.78
CA SER A 109 -12.35 6.66 16.55
C SER A 109 -10.89 7.11 16.61
N TRP A 110 -10.07 6.59 15.69
CA TRP A 110 -8.75 7.14 15.36
C TRP A 110 -8.78 8.34 14.43
N THR A 111 -9.94 8.72 13.89
CA THR A 111 -10.08 9.84 12.92
C THR A 111 -9.45 11.15 13.38
N ARG A 112 -9.29 11.37 14.70
CA ARG A 112 -8.64 12.56 15.28
C ARG A 112 -7.15 12.44 15.56
N THR A 113 -6.52 11.31 15.26
CA THR A 113 -5.06 11.15 15.41
C THR A 113 -4.46 10.55 14.17
N ALA A 114 -3.58 11.30 13.53
CA ALA A 114 -2.94 10.89 12.30
C ALA A 114 -2.17 9.57 12.48
N PRO A 115 -2.49 8.53 11.70
CA PRO A 115 -1.73 7.29 11.68
C PRO A 115 -0.38 7.48 10.98
N SER A 116 0.51 6.50 11.08
CA SER A 116 1.78 6.53 10.36
C SER A 116 1.59 6.02 8.95
N HIS A 117 1.98 6.82 7.95
CA HIS A 117 1.94 6.43 6.55
C HIS A 117 2.94 5.30 6.27
N LEU A 118 2.47 4.24 5.62
CA LEU A 118 3.30 3.10 5.22
C LEU A 118 3.81 3.31 3.78
N LEU A 119 2.87 3.35 2.84
CA LEU A 119 3.11 3.56 1.42
C LEU A 119 1.80 3.97 0.74
N ALA A 120 1.93 4.44 -0.49
CA ALA A 120 0.83 4.63 -1.40
C ALA A 120 0.93 3.72 -2.63
N ILE A 121 -0.22 3.35 -3.19
CA ILE A 121 -0.35 2.51 -4.40
C ILE A 121 -1.03 3.34 -5.48
N SER A 122 -0.29 3.72 -6.52
CA SER A 122 -0.81 4.45 -7.69
C SER A 122 -1.61 3.53 -8.60
N LEU A 123 -2.77 4.01 -9.05
CA LEU A 123 -3.67 3.31 -9.95
C LEU A 123 -3.86 4.10 -11.25
N ASP A 124 -3.95 3.39 -12.37
CA ASP A 124 -4.43 3.98 -13.63
C ASP A 124 -5.96 4.17 -13.61
N ALA A 125 -6.52 4.75 -14.67
CA ALA A 125 -7.96 5.00 -14.80
C ALA A 125 -8.83 3.73 -14.80
N ARG A 126 -8.23 2.54 -14.99
CA ARG A 126 -8.92 1.24 -14.93
C ARG A 126 -8.86 0.63 -13.52
N GLY A 127 -8.12 1.26 -12.61
CA GLY A 127 -7.84 0.75 -11.27
C GLY A 127 -6.70 -0.25 -11.22
N LEU A 128 -5.89 -0.38 -12.28
CA LEU A 128 -4.73 -1.27 -12.26
C LEU A 128 -3.56 -0.58 -11.53
N PRO A 129 -2.84 -1.29 -10.66
CA PRO A 129 -1.70 -0.74 -9.96
C PRO A 129 -0.53 -0.49 -10.91
N VAL A 130 -0.02 0.74 -10.92
CA VAL A 130 1.05 1.22 -11.81
C VAL A 130 2.28 1.74 -11.07
N GLY A 131 2.19 1.93 -9.75
CA GLY A 131 3.32 2.38 -8.95
C GLY A 131 3.13 2.25 -7.46
N LEU A 132 4.24 2.31 -6.74
CA LEU A 132 4.33 2.42 -5.29
C LEU A 132 5.14 3.66 -4.95
N PHE A 133 4.72 4.42 -3.94
CA PHE A 133 5.51 5.56 -3.49
C PHE A 133 5.35 5.83 -2.00
N THR A 134 6.23 6.66 -1.47
CA THR A 134 6.15 7.16 -0.10
C THR A 134 6.10 8.67 -0.11
N VAL A 135 5.33 9.23 0.81
CA VAL A 135 5.22 10.67 0.99
C VAL A 135 5.91 11.10 2.27
N ASN A 136 6.19 12.39 2.35
CA ASN A 136 6.74 13.02 3.54
C ASN A 136 5.68 13.17 4.63
N ARG A 137 6.13 13.26 5.89
CA ARG A 137 5.27 13.36 7.07
C ARG A 137 4.27 14.50 6.94
N TRP A 138 4.67 15.66 6.44
CA TRP A 138 3.76 16.81 6.32
C TRP A 138 2.54 16.54 5.43
N VAL A 139 2.60 15.55 4.53
CA VAL A 139 1.51 15.21 3.60
C VAL A 139 0.35 14.52 4.34
N THR A 140 0.67 13.65 5.30
CA THR A 140 -0.32 12.80 5.97
C THR A 140 -0.32 12.91 7.50
N ASP A 141 0.50 13.82 8.04
CA ASP A 141 0.86 13.91 9.45
C ASP A 141 1.38 12.56 10.00
N GLY A 142 1.14 12.31 11.29
CA GLY A 142 1.45 11.06 11.96
C GLY A 142 2.87 11.00 12.54
N HIS A 143 3.16 9.88 13.20
CA HIS A 143 4.50 9.59 13.69
C HIS A 143 5.40 9.17 12.52
N TRP A 144 6.65 9.66 12.56
CA TRP A 144 7.68 9.27 11.61
C TRP A 144 8.52 8.13 12.18
N PHE A 145 8.79 7.12 11.37
CA PHE A 145 9.63 5.97 11.72
C PHE A 145 10.59 5.64 10.58
N ASP A 146 11.74 5.07 10.93
CA ASP A 146 12.70 4.56 9.95
C ASP A 146 12.13 3.40 9.13
N ALA A 147 12.84 3.01 8.07
CA ALA A 147 12.45 1.99 7.12
C ALA A 147 12.22 0.65 7.82
N LYS A 148 13.13 0.26 8.72
CA LYS A 148 13.05 -1.00 9.48
C LYS A 148 11.79 -1.07 10.34
N THR A 149 11.51 -0.01 11.10
CA THR A 149 10.34 0.06 11.97
C THR A 149 9.06 0.10 11.14
N THR A 150 9.03 0.89 10.06
CA THR A 150 7.90 0.95 9.12
C THR A 150 7.65 -0.40 8.45
N MET A 151 8.70 -1.10 8.03
CA MET A 151 8.59 -2.42 7.41
C MET A 151 7.98 -3.43 8.39
N SER A 152 8.33 -3.36 9.67
CA SER A 152 7.67 -4.20 10.68
C SER A 152 6.16 -3.94 10.78
N PHE A 153 5.68 -2.73 10.44
CA PHE A 153 4.25 -2.44 10.35
C PHE A 153 3.64 -3.03 9.09
N VAL A 154 4.34 -2.94 7.97
CA VAL A 154 3.94 -3.56 6.68
C VAL A 154 3.78 -5.08 6.82
N GLU A 155 4.70 -5.76 7.52
CA GLU A 155 4.61 -7.20 7.78
C GLU A 155 3.37 -7.59 8.60
N ARG A 156 2.92 -6.69 9.47
CA ARG A 156 1.72 -6.86 10.31
C ARG A 156 0.46 -6.26 9.69
N PHE A 157 0.59 -5.58 8.56
CA PHE A 157 -0.52 -4.94 7.89
C PHE A 157 -1.51 -6.00 7.45
N ALA A 158 -2.74 -5.85 7.94
CA ALA A 158 -3.88 -6.64 7.52
C ALA A 158 -5.14 -5.82 7.75
N LEU A 159 -6.11 -6.04 6.87
CA LEU A 159 -7.45 -5.49 6.96
C LEU A 159 -8.43 -6.67 6.99
N SER A 160 -9.44 -6.62 7.85
CA SER A 160 -10.46 -7.67 7.96
C SER A 160 -11.39 -7.54 6.75
N PRO A 161 -11.49 -8.57 5.88
CA PRO A 161 -12.26 -8.50 4.64
C PRO A 161 -13.76 -8.69 4.89
N GLU A 162 -14.36 -7.73 5.56
CA GLU A 162 -15.76 -7.72 5.98
C GLU A 162 -16.51 -6.55 5.31
N GLY A 163 -17.82 -6.69 5.17
CA GLY A 163 -18.68 -5.63 4.62
C GLY A 163 -18.50 -5.37 3.12
N GLU A 164 -18.91 -4.17 2.71
CA GLU A 164 -19.02 -3.77 1.30
C GLU A 164 -17.68 -3.70 0.55
N HIS A 165 -16.58 -3.45 1.26
CA HIS A 165 -15.24 -3.35 0.67
C HIS A 165 -14.44 -4.66 0.71
N ALA A 166 -15.05 -5.78 1.11
CA ALA A 166 -14.35 -7.04 1.38
C ALA A 166 -13.45 -7.53 0.23
N SER A 167 -13.89 -7.39 -1.03
CA SER A 167 -13.07 -7.80 -2.19
C SER A 167 -11.86 -6.88 -2.40
N SER A 168 -12.05 -5.56 -2.31
CA SER A 168 -10.94 -4.61 -2.41
C SER A 168 -9.94 -4.78 -1.25
N ILE A 169 -10.42 -5.07 -0.04
CA ILE A 169 -9.59 -5.37 1.13
C ILE A 169 -8.76 -6.64 0.90
N ARG A 170 -9.36 -7.71 0.37
CA ARG A 170 -8.63 -8.93 0.02
C ARG A 170 -7.54 -8.64 -1.01
N TRP A 171 -7.83 -7.79 -2.00
CA TRP A 171 -6.85 -7.35 -2.98
C TRP A 171 -5.69 -6.58 -2.32
N ILE A 172 -5.97 -5.57 -1.47
CA ILE A 172 -4.93 -4.80 -0.75
C ILE A 172 -4.05 -5.75 0.09
N ASN A 173 -4.65 -6.63 0.87
CA ASN A 173 -3.90 -7.59 1.70
C ASN A 173 -2.98 -8.49 0.87
N GLY A 174 -3.50 -9.05 -0.23
CA GLY A 174 -2.71 -9.90 -1.13
C GLY A 174 -1.61 -9.12 -1.83
N PHE A 175 -1.92 -7.90 -2.29
CA PHE A 175 -0.99 -7.02 -2.97
C PHE A 175 0.18 -6.60 -2.07
N VAL A 176 -0.11 -6.16 -0.83
CA VAL A 176 0.93 -5.77 0.15
C VAL A 176 1.83 -6.95 0.49
N ARG A 177 1.25 -8.15 0.68
CA ARG A 177 2.02 -9.38 0.92
C ARG A 177 2.91 -9.74 -0.27
N PHE A 178 2.38 -9.65 -1.49
CA PHE A 178 3.11 -9.97 -2.71
C PHE A 178 4.31 -9.02 -2.94
N TYR A 179 4.14 -7.73 -2.63
CA TYR A 179 5.18 -6.72 -2.85
C TYR A 179 6.09 -6.44 -1.65
N GLN A 180 6.09 -7.23 -0.57
CA GLN A 180 6.89 -6.95 0.64
C GLN A 180 8.37 -6.63 0.35
N ALA A 181 9.04 -7.48 -0.44
CA ALA A 181 10.45 -7.25 -0.81
C ALA A 181 10.67 -5.95 -1.60
N ARG A 182 9.63 -5.46 -2.31
CA ARG A 182 9.68 -4.16 -2.98
C ARG A 182 9.41 -2.99 -2.06
N ILE A 183 8.47 -3.17 -1.14
CA ILE A 183 8.12 -2.15 -0.15
C ILE A 183 9.32 -1.87 0.75
N GLU A 184 10.08 -2.89 1.14
CA GLU A 184 11.32 -2.72 1.90
C GLU A 184 12.30 -1.77 1.18
N LEU A 185 12.63 -2.04 -0.08
CA LEU A 185 13.53 -1.19 -0.89
C LEU A 185 12.97 0.22 -1.12
N LEU A 186 11.65 0.35 -1.22
CA LEU A 186 10.98 1.65 -1.35
C LEU A 186 11.16 2.48 -0.07
N LEU A 187 11.05 1.86 1.10
CA LEU A 187 11.24 2.49 2.41
C LEU A 187 12.72 2.84 2.65
N GLU A 188 13.66 1.97 2.26
CA GLU A 188 15.09 2.28 2.32
C GLU A 188 15.46 3.49 1.45
N ALA A 189 14.91 3.57 0.23
CA ALA A 189 15.13 4.70 -0.66
C ALA A 189 14.58 6.01 -0.08
N ARG A 190 13.43 5.95 0.61
CA ARG A 190 12.81 7.08 1.32
C ARG A 190 13.75 7.62 2.39
N ASP A 191 14.26 6.74 3.25
CA ASP A 191 15.14 7.12 4.34
C ASP A 191 16.46 7.68 3.82
N LYS A 192 17.08 7.01 2.84
CA LYS A 192 18.33 7.46 2.19
C LYS A 192 18.19 8.85 1.55
N ARG A 193 17.01 9.21 1.04
CA ARG A 193 16.75 10.55 0.51
C ARG A 193 16.79 11.60 1.62
N LEU A 194 16.24 11.29 2.79
CA LEU A 194 16.19 12.19 3.94
C LEU A 194 17.55 12.29 4.66
N GLU A 195 18.34 11.22 4.69
CA GLU A 195 19.71 11.22 5.24
C GLU A 195 20.63 12.24 4.55
N ARG A 196 20.37 12.55 3.28
CA ARG A 196 21.12 13.57 2.52
C ARG A 196 20.78 15.00 2.94
N ARG A 197 19.84 15.21 3.86
CA ARG A 197 19.40 16.52 4.32
C ARG A 197 20.12 16.86 5.63
N ARG A 198 20.37 18.17 5.85
CA ARG A 198 21.14 18.66 7.00
C ARG A 198 20.50 18.27 8.36
N ALA A 199 19.18 18.28 8.44
CA ALA A 199 18.44 17.94 9.65
C ALA A 199 17.11 17.27 9.29
N LEU A 200 16.85 16.10 9.89
CA LEU A 200 15.62 15.35 9.64
C LEU A 200 14.38 16.17 10.00
N ALA A 201 14.37 16.83 11.15
CA ALA A 201 13.22 17.61 11.62
C ALA A 201 12.76 18.65 10.58
N THR A 202 13.69 19.41 10.00
CA THR A 202 13.38 20.39 8.94
C THR A 202 12.97 19.71 7.64
N ALA A 203 13.60 18.58 7.29
CA ALA A 203 13.26 17.85 6.07
C ALA A 203 11.85 17.26 6.10
N LEU A 204 11.35 16.86 7.28
CA LEU A 204 10.01 16.30 7.45
C LEU A 204 8.87 17.33 7.26
N ASP A 205 9.20 18.62 7.30
CA ASP A 205 8.27 19.73 7.10
C ASP A 205 8.56 20.52 5.79
N ASP A 206 9.51 20.05 4.97
CA ASP A 206 9.88 20.68 3.70
C ASP A 206 8.85 20.35 2.60
N ARG A 207 8.01 21.34 2.26
CA ARG A 207 6.96 21.22 1.24
C ARG A 207 7.47 20.93 -0.18
N ARG A 208 8.77 21.08 -0.44
CA ARG A 208 9.39 20.69 -1.72
C ARG A 208 9.67 19.19 -1.81
N LEU A 209 9.59 18.50 -0.67
CA LEU A 209 9.74 17.06 -0.55
C LEU A 209 8.38 16.45 -0.28
N GLU A 210 7.54 16.35 -1.30
CA GLU A 210 6.24 15.67 -1.19
C GLU A 210 6.44 14.16 -1.30
N VAL A 211 6.89 13.68 -2.46
CA VAL A 211 7.23 12.28 -2.70
C VAL A 211 8.69 12.02 -2.37
N LEU A 212 8.94 11.05 -1.48
CA LEU A 212 10.27 10.70 -0.98
C LEU A 212 10.89 9.51 -1.71
N SER A 213 10.09 8.54 -2.13
CA SER A 213 10.53 7.45 -3.00
C SER A 213 9.39 7.02 -3.89
N LEU A 214 9.70 6.56 -5.11
CA LEU A 214 8.70 6.11 -6.08
C LEU A 214 9.27 4.97 -6.90
N ARG A 215 8.42 3.98 -7.19
CA ARG A 215 8.71 2.86 -8.06
C ARG A 215 7.52 2.56 -8.95
N ARG A 216 7.70 2.64 -10.27
CA ARG A 216 6.73 2.10 -11.24
C ARG A 216 6.79 0.58 -11.23
N ILE A 217 5.64 -0.04 -11.39
CA ILE A 217 5.48 -1.50 -11.45
C ILE A 217 4.72 -1.90 -12.71
N ASP A 218 4.91 -3.15 -13.12
CA ASP A 218 4.08 -3.80 -14.14
C ASP A 218 3.46 -5.02 -13.47
N TRP A 219 2.29 -4.81 -12.87
CA TRP A 219 1.68 -5.83 -12.02
C TRP A 219 1.40 -7.14 -12.78
N ALA A 220 0.96 -7.05 -14.04
CA ALA A 220 0.76 -8.23 -14.87
C ALA A 220 2.08 -8.99 -15.11
N ALA A 221 3.15 -8.29 -15.49
CA ALA A 221 4.43 -8.94 -15.71
C ALA A 221 5.04 -9.52 -14.42
N ASP A 222 4.83 -8.86 -13.27
CA ASP A 222 5.26 -9.37 -11.96
C ASP A 222 4.51 -10.66 -11.58
N LEU A 223 3.19 -10.72 -11.84
CA LEU A 223 2.36 -11.90 -11.64
C LEU A 223 2.79 -13.07 -12.52
N ASP A 224 3.03 -12.82 -13.82
CA ASP A 224 3.51 -13.85 -14.74
C ASP A 224 4.88 -14.41 -14.30
N ALA A 225 5.75 -13.54 -13.79
CA ALA A 225 7.08 -13.93 -13.35
C ALA A 225 7.07 -14.82 -12.09
N ILE A 226 6.19 -14.55 -11.11
CA ILE A 226 6.07 -15.41 -9.93
C ILE A 226 5.44 -16.76 -10.27
N GLU A 227 4.45 -16.81 -11.17
CA GLU A 227 3.85 -18.07 -11.63
C GLU A 227 4.84 -18.92 -12.43
N ALA A 228 5.67 -18.29 -13.28
CA ALA A 228 6.74 -18.99 -13.99
C ALA A 228 7.79 -19.58 -13.02
N GLU A 229 8.14 -18.84 -11.96
CA GLU A 229 9.08 -19.34 -10.94
C GLU A 229 8.48 -20.49 -10.12
N ALA A 230 7.17 -20.45 -9.82
CA ALA A 230 6.45 -21.53 -9.17
C ALA A 230 6.45 -22.81 -10.03
N ALA A 231 6.10 -22.67 -11.31
CA ALA A 231 6.09 -23.78 -12.27
C ALA A 231 7.49 -24.40 -12.43
N ARG A 232 8.56 -23.58 -12.45
CA ARG A 232 9.96 -24.05 -12.49
C ARG A 232 10.32 -24.92 -11.28
N ARG A 233 9.69 -24.68 -10.13
CA ARG A 233 9.91 -25.39 -8.85
C ARG A 233 8.92 -26.53 -8.60
N GLY A 234 7.84 -26.62 -9.38
CA GLY A 234 6.78 -27.60 -9.17
C GLY A 234 5.83 -27.25 -8.00
N LEU A 235 5.58 -25.96 -7.77
CA LEU A 235 4.70 -25.42 -6.72
C LEU A 235 3.32 -25.01 -7.24
#